data_AF-A0A8H5HX18-F1
#
_entry.id   AF-A0A8H5HX18-F1
#
_cell.length_a   1.000
_cell.length_b   1.000
_cell.length_c   1.000
_cell.angle_alpha   90.00
_cell.angle_beta   90.00
_cell.angle_gamma   90.00
#
_symmetry.space_group_name_H-M   'P 1'
#
loop_
_entity.id
_entity.type
_entity.pdbx_description
1 polymer ?
#
loop_
_entity_poly.entity_id
_entity_poly.type
_entity_poly.pdbx_seq_one_letter_code
_entity_poly.pdbx_strand_id
1 'polypeptide(L)'
;MTPIQSLTADAGVETISHKRSRTEQPEDEGAQVKRKKIPTKKENKNLESSKKSSSRQSKRAFLEDVPLDVVLDIFSYLDSYELFSISRLSRGLRDILMDQSVESVWRTARKNWDWEPPPIPEGMSESCYADLLFGNHCQMCGQSGGCELTFWFFRVRCCRDCAYKTFPFFNSLKQKQPLAYRDKDVLPREIIQTKRGSDKTLPRRQIGHQALTNQLKEEFIALKTKEERASWIESKRQKRAAVEAVGHFYQDKGGGFTA
;
A
#
# COMPACT_ATOMS: atom_id res chain seq x y z
N MET A 1 28.01 13.42 -26.66
CA MET A 1 28.08 12.65 -25.41
C MET A 1 28.07 13.65 -24.26
N THR A 2 26.88 13.91 -23.73
CA THR A 2 26.58 14.81 -22.62
C THR A 2 25.48 14.15 -21.80
N PRO A 3 25.53 14.18 -20.45
CA PRO A 3 24.67 13.36 -19.62
C PRO A 3 23.30 14.02 -19.48
N ILE A 4 22.25 13.26 -19.75
CA ILE A 4 20.85 13.67 -19.53
C ILE A 4 20.60 13.62 -18.02
N GLN A 5 20.28 14.79 -17.47
CA GLN A 5 19.92 15.01 -16.07
C GLN A 5 18.66 14.21 -15.69
N SER A 6 18.70 13.59 -14.52
CA SER A 6 17.57 12.87 -13.92
C SER A 6 16.47 13.85 -13.52
N LEU A 7 15.28 13.70 -14.09
CA LEU A 7 14.08 14.41 -13.67
C LEU A 7 13.35 13.56 -12.62
N THR A 8 13.31 14.07 -11.39
CA THR A 8 12.51 13.58 -10.28
C THR A 8 11.03 13.82 -10.55
N ALA A 9 10.21 12.77 -10.51
CA ALA A 9 8.76 12.87 -10.58
C ALA A 9 8.19 12.90 -9.15
N ASP A 10 8.04 14.09 -8.60
CA ASP A 10 7.20 14.36 -7.44
C ASP A 10 5.73 14.23 -7.86
N ALA A 11 5.10 13.11 -7.54
CA ALA A 11 3.65 12.99 -7.53
C ALA A 11 3.16 13.36 -6.12
N GLY A 12 2.94 14.65 -5.90
CA GLY A 12 2.34 15.19 -4.69
C GLY A 12 0.93 14.64 -4.48
N VAL A 13 0.72 13.95 -3.36
CA VAL A 13 -0.60 13.58 -2.86
C VAL A 13 -1.08 14.70 -1.93
N GLU A 14 -2.00 15.53 -2.42
CA GLU A 14 -2.70 16.53 -1.60
C GLU A 14 -3.54 15.83 -0.53
N THR A 15 -3.27 16.17 0.74
CA THR A 15 -3.97 15.63 1.90
C THR A 15 -5.26 16.42 2.16
N ILE A 16 -6.40 15.77 1.94
CA ILE A 16 -7.71 16.30 2.35
C ILE A 16 -7.92 15.99 3.83
N SER A 17 -7.95 17.04 4.65
CA SER A 17 -8.23 16.97 6.09
C SER A 17 -9.74 16.86 6.35
N HIS A 18 -10.18 15.80 7.04
CA HIS A 18 -11.57 15.65 7.48
C HIS A 18 -11.67 15.55 9.01
N LYS A 19 -12.31 16.60 9.56
CA LYS A 19 -12.76 16.75 10.95
C LYS A 19 -13.75 15.63 11.30
N ARG A 20 -13.56 15.02 12.47
CA ARG A 20 -14.43 13.96 13.00
C ARG A 20 -15.53 14.60 13.84
N SER A 21 -16.77 14.66 13.34
CA SER A 21 -17.96 14.97 14.14
C SER A 21 -18.50 13.69 14.78
N ARG A 22 -18.81 13.77 16.07
CA ARG A 22 -19.37 12.70 16.89
C ARG A 22 -20.90 12.79 16.81
N THR A 23 -21.55 11.73 16.33
CA THR A 23 -23.02 11.64 16.28
C THR A 23 -23.51 10.82 17.47
N GLU A 24 -24.45 11.40 18.22
CA GLU A 24 -25.13 10.84 19.39
C GLU A 24 -26.25 9.88 18.95
N GLN A 25 -26.55 8.89 19.80
CA GLN A 25 -27.67 7.94 19.64
C GLN A 25 -28.88 8.40 20.48
N PRO A 26 -30.12 8.02 20.07
CA PRO A 26 -31.35 8.64 20.56
C PRO A 26 -31.91 7.97 21.82
N GLU A 27 -32.72 8.76 22.54
CA GLU A 27 -33.44 8.44 23.78
C GLU A 27 -34.87 7.96 23.45
N ASP A 28 -35.37 6.96 24.18
CA ASP A 28 -36.75 6.46 24.14
C ASP A 28 -37.41 6.66 25.52
N GLU A 29 -38.60 7.26 25.52
CA GLU A 29 -39.39 7.64 26.70
C GLU A 29 -40.32 6.51 27.15
N GLY A 30 -40.47 6.31 28.47
CA GLY A 30 -41.51 5.43 28.99
C GLY A 30 -41.64 5.31 30.52
N ALA A 31 -42.45 6.22 31.09
CA ALA A 31 -43.33 6.05 32.26
C ALA A 31 -42.80 5.85 33.71
N GLN A 32 -43.41 6.63 34.62
CA GLN A 32 -43.15 6.81 36.05
C GLN A 32 -44.00 5.86 36.95
N VAL A 33 -43.49 5.40 38.11
CA VAL A 33 -44.26 5.29 39.39
C VAL A 33 -43.33 5.41 40.63
N LYS A 34 -43.82 6.15 41.65
CA LYS A 34 -43.28 6.63 42.95
C LYS A 34 -42.97 5.50 43.97
N ARG A 35 -41.96 5.57 44.88
CA ARG A 35 -41.93 6.10 46.30
C ARG A 35 -40.78 5.32 47.02
N LYS A 36 -39.81 5.83 47.80
CA LYS A 36 -39.82 6.43 49.17
C LYS A 36 -38.35 6.84 49.57
N LYS A 37 -38.22 7.89 50.41
CA LYS A 37 -36.99 8.40 51.11
C LYS A 37 -36.51 7.39 52.20
N ILE A 38 -35.31 7.39 52.83
CA ILE A 38 -34.46 8.44 53.47
C ILE A 38 -33.00 7.90 53.68
N PRO A 39 -32.03 8.56 54.37
CA PRO A 39 -30.66 8.79 53.86
C PRO A 39 -29.57 8.08 54.70
N THR A 40 -28.28 8.26 54.38
CA THR A 40 -27.28 8.75 55.37
C THR A 40 -25.88 8.89 54.77
N LYS A 41 -25.35 10.09 55.00
CA LYS A 41 -23.99 10.57 54.77
C LYS A 41 -23.04 9.96 55.82
N LYS A 42 -21.87 9.46 55.42
CA LYS A 42 -20.62 9.56 56.20
C LYS A 42 -19.40 9.66 55.28
N GLU A 43 -18.86 10.87 55.20
CA GLU A 43 -17.43 11.13 55.03
C GLU A 43 -16.66 10.34 56.12
N ASN A 44 -15.49 9.77 55.84
CA ASN A 44 -14.21 10.48 55.97
C ASN A 44 -12.98 9.55 55.92
N LYS A 45 -11.83 10.17 55.58
CA LYS A 45 -10.42 9.80 55.87
C LYS A 45 -9.69 8.81 54.96
N ASN A 46 -9.05 9.42 53.96
CA ASN A 46 -7.61 9.40 53.73
C ASN A 46 -6.77 8.46 54.62
N LEU A 47 -6.19 7.43 54.01
CA LEU A 47 -4.98 6.75 54.47
C LEU A 47 -4.09 6.54 53.25
N GLU A 48 -3.10 7.41 53.13
CA GLU A 48 -1.90 7.20 52.32
C GLU A 48 -1.34 5.80 52.59
N SER A 49 -1.21 5.00 51.54
CA SER A 49 -0.15 3.98 51.51
C SER A 49 0.24 3.65 50.08
N SER A 50 1.46 4.11 49.77
CA SER A 50 2.39 3.52 48.82
C SER A 50 1.95 3.44 47.35
N LYS A 51 2.28 4.54 46.65
CA LYS A 51 2.75 4.48 45.26
C LYS A 51 3.88 3.44 45.15
N LYS A 52 3.56 2.25 44.68
CA LYS A 52 4.48 1.40 43.92
C LYS A 52 3.97 1.34 42.48
N SER A 53 4.11 2.45 41.76
CA SER A 53 4.21 2.37 40.31
C SER A 53 5.56 1.74 40.01
N SER A 54 5.62 0.40 40.00
CA SER A 54 6.81 -0.29 39.52
C SER A 54 7.06 0.24 38.11
N SER A 55 8.20 0.90 37.95
CA SER A 55 8.64 1.50 36.71
C SER A 55 8.43 0.52 35.55
N ARG A 56 7.47 0.81 34.67
CA ARG A 56 7.44 0.25 33.31
C ARG A 56 8.54 0.89 32.47
N GLN A 57 9.73 0.99 33.03
CA GLN A 57 10.89 1.57 32.41
C GLN A 57 11.80 0.41 32.00
N SER A 58 12.30 0.50 30.77
CA SER A 58 13.33 -0.33 30.15
C SER A 58 12.94 -1.60 29.37
N LYS A 59 11.80 -1.62 28.68
CA LYS A 59 11.69 -2.41 27.41
C LYS A 59 11.61 -1.57 26.15
N ARG A 60 11.56 -0.24 26.29
CA ARG A 60 11.56 0.71 25.15
C ARG A 60 12.95 1.27 24.81
N ALA A 61 13.95 0.96 25.64
CA ALA A 61 15.26 1.60 25.59
C ALA A 61 16.24 1.01 24.55
N PHE A 62 16.05 -0.24 24.12
CA PHE A 62 17.05 -0.88 23.24
C PHE A 62 17.21 -0.19 21.88
N LEU A 63 16.14 0.38 21.32
CA LEU A 63 16.22 1.12 20.05
C LEU A 63 16.52 2.61 20.25
N GLU A 64 16.32 3.16 21.46
CA GLU A 64 16.56 4.58 21.76
C GLU A 64 18.02 4.84 22.18
N ASP A 65 18.69 3.83 22.76
CA ASP A 65 20.06 3.95 23.26
C ASP A 65 21.14 3.43 22.27
N VAL A 66 20.74 2.85 21.14
CA VAL A 66 21.65 2.28 20.12
C VAL A 66 21.72 3.20 18.89
N PRO A 67 22.91 3.50 18.35
CA PRO A 67 23.05 4.27 17.12
C PRO A 67 22.27 3.63 15.96
N LEU A 68 21.60 4.47 15.16
CA LEU A 68 20.77 4.01 14.05
C LEU A 68 21.52 3.08 13.09
N ASP A 69 22.78 3.38 12.77
CA ASP A 69 23.58 2.56 11.86
C ASP A 69 23.75 1.12 12.34
N VAL A 70 23.91 0.90 13.65
CA VAL A 70 24.02 -0.43 14.25
C VAL A 70 22.67 -1.17 14.16
N VAL A 71 21.57 -0.45 14.37
CA VAL A 71 20.21 -1.02 14.21
C VAL A 71 19.97 -1.43 12.77
N LEU A 72 20.36 -0.60 11.80
CA LEU A 72 20.21 -0.88 10.37
C LEU A 72 21.13 -2.03 9.92
N ASP A 73 22.33 -2.14 10.48
CA ASP A 73 23.23 -3.27 10.23
C ASP A 73 22.61 -4.59 10.71
N ILE A 74 22.04 -4.62 11.93
CA ILE A 74 21.28 -5.77 12.44
C ILE A 74 20.11 -6.11 11.51
N PHE A 75 19.36 -5.09 11.07
CA PHE A 75 18.23 -5.27 10.16
C PHE A 75 18.64 -5.78 8.77
N SER A 76 19.89 -5.60 8.36
CA SER A 76 20.39 -6.12 7.08
C SER A 76 20.51 -7.65 7.05
N TYR A 77 20.50 -8.32 8.20
CA TYR A 77 20.48 -9.77 8.33
C TYR A 77 19.09 -10.40 8.22
N LEU A 78 18.02 -9.58 8.23
CA LEU A 78 16.64 -10.05 8.12
C LEU A 78 16.25 -10.29 6.66
N ASP A 79 15.16 -11.01 6.43
CA ASP A 79 14.54 -11.03 5.10
C ASP A 79 13.64 -9.80 4.87
N SER A 80 13.18 -9.60 3.63
CA SER A 80 12.31 -8.47 3.28
C SER A 80 10.95 -8.49 4.00
N TYR A 81 10.43 -9.66 4.34
CA TYR A 81 9.14 -9.79 5.02
C TYR A 81 9.25 -9.42 6.51
N GLU A 82 10.28 -9.89 7.18
CA GLU A 82 10.60 -9.56 8.57
C GLU A 82 10.89 -8.06 8.70
N LEU A 83 11.74 -7.52 7.83
CA LEU A 83 12.06 -6.09 7.81
C LEU A 83 10.80 -5.23 7.60
N PHE A 84 9.94 -5.64 6.68
CA PHE A 84 8.63 -5.00 6.50
C PHE A 84 7.75 -5.11 7.74
N SER A 85 7.70 -6.28 8.38
CA SER A 85 6.92 -6.48 9.60
C SER A 85 7.41 -5.58 10.74
N ILE A 86 8.73 -5.40 10.89
CA ILE A 86 9.33 -4.48 11.86
C ILE A 86 8.95 -3.03 11.57
N SER A 87 8.95 -2.62 10.31
CA SER A 87 8.51 -1.27 9.91
C SER A 87 7.09 -0.95 10.38
N ARG A 88 6.25 -1.96 10.60
CA ARG A 88 4.85 -1.80 11.05
C ARG A 88 4.68 -1.73 12.57
N LEU A 89 5.72 -2.02 13.35
CA LEU A 89 5.63 -2.08 14.82
C LEU A 89 5.47 -0.71 15.48
N SER A 90 6.05 0.34 14.88
CA SER A 90 5.92 1.71 15.40
C SER A 90 5.99 2.75 14.28
N ARG A 91 5.53 3.97 14.55
CA ARG A 91 5.63 5.08 13.60
C ARG A 91 7.08 5.45 13.30
N GLY A 92 7.94 5.53 14.33
CA GLY A 92 9.35 5.87 14.13
C GLY A 92 10.10 4.83 13.29
N LEU A 93 9.86 3.54 13.53
CA LEU A 93 10.43 2.48 12.69
C LEU A 93 9.92 2.56 11.26
N ARG A 94 8.63 2.87 11.06
CA ARG A 94 8.09 3.08 9.71
C ARG A 94 8.75 4.25 9.01
N ASP A 95 8.90 5.38 9.69
CA ASP A 95 9.44 6.60 9.10
C ASP A 95 10.92 6.41 8.70
N ILE A 96 11.69 5.67 9.50
CA ILE A 96 13.07 5.29 9.19
C ILE A 96 13.13 4.24 8.07
N LEU A 97 12.41 3.13 8.22
CA LEU A 97 12.54 1.98 7.32
C LEU A 97 11.89 2.20 5.96
N MET A 98 10.93 3.12 5.84
CA MET A 98 10.33 3.43 4.53
C MET A 98 11.07 4.57 3.80
N ASP A 99 12.07 5.18 4.42
CA ASP A 99 12.88 6.23 3.81
C ASP A 99 13.84 5.68 2.75
N GLN A 100 14.13 6.49 1.73
CA GLN A 100 15.01 6.08 0.63
C GLN A 100 16.49 5.98 1.06
N SER A 101 16.88 6.64 2.15
CA SER A 101 18.25 6.56 2.68
C SER A 101 18.66 5.16 3.13
N VAL A 102 17.70 4.29 3.48
CA VAL A 102 17.94 2.93 3.94
C VAL A 102 17.71 1.86 2.85
N GLU A 103 17.64 2.27 1.58
CA GLU A 103 17.42 1.39 0.43
C GLU A 103 18.46 0.25 0.35
N SER A 104 19.70 0.50 0.77
CA SER A 104 20.75 -0.52 0.81
C SER A 104 20.42 -1.66 1.77
N VAL A 105 19.77 -1.37 2.90
CA VAL A 105 19.36 -2.36 3.89
C VAL A 105 18.30 -3.28 3.29
N TRP A 106 17.30 -2.70 2.63
CA TRP A 106 16.27 -3.47 1.93
C TRP A 106 16.83 -4.34 0.81
N ARG A 107 17.78 -3.81 0.03
CA ARG A 107 18.44 -4.58 -1.02
C ARG A 107 19.20 -5.79 -0.46
N THR A 108 19.84 -5.64 0.69
CA THR A 108 20.48 -6.77 1.40
C THR A 108 19.41 -7.73 1.91
N ALA A 109 18.37 -7.23 2.58
CA ALA A 109 17.29 -8.06 3.12
C ALA A 109 16.56 -8.88 2.03
N ARG A 110 16.42 -8.34 0.82
CA ARG A 110 15.85 -9.06 -0.33
C ARG A 110 16.71 -10.23 -0.80
N LYS A 111 18.04 -10.14 -0.67
CA LYS A 111 18.96 -11.22 -1.02
C LYS A 111 18.95 -12.36 -0.01
N ASN A 112 18.51 -12.10 1.22
CA ASN A 112 18.43 -13.11 2.28
C ASN A 112 17.23 -14.04 2.11
N TRP A 113 16.39 -13.83 1.10
CA TRP A 113 15.18 -14.61 0.91
C TRP A 113 15.48 -15.95 0.23
N ASP A 114 14.94 -17.05 0.78
CA ASP A 114 15.10 -18.41 0.26
C ASP A 114 14.47 -18.66 -1.12
N TRP A 115 13.62 -17.75 -1.61
CA TRP A 115 13.04 -17.84 -2.94
C TRP A 115 13.26 -16.55 -3.72
N GLU A 116 13.35 -16.66 -5.04
CA GLU A 116 13.63 -15.51 -5.91
C GLU A 116 12.35 -14.67 -6.13
N PRO A 117 12.22 -13.50 -5.48
CA PRO A 117 11.08 -12.62 -5.72
C PRO A 117 11.10 -12.14 -7.17
N PRO A 118 9.93 -11.83 -7.76
CA PRO A 118 9.90 -11.25 -9.09
C PRO A 118 10.69 -9.94 -9.12
N PRO A 119 11.15 -9.55 -10.32
CA PRO A 119 11.97 -8.37 -10.45
C PRO A 119 11.18 -7.13 -10.02
N ILE A 120 11.87 -6.24 -9.32
CA ILE A 120 11.31 -4.96 -8.89
C ILE A 120 10.94 -4.14 -10.13
N PRO A 121 9.69 -3.64 -10.23
CA PRO A 121 9.30 -2.77 -11.32
C PRO A 121 10.20 -1.53 -11.42
N GLU A 122 10.58 -1.15 -12.66
CA GLU A 122 11.46 0.00 -12.93
C GLU A 122 10.95 1.29 -12.25
N GLY A 123 11.78 1.94 -11.43
CA GLY A 123 11.42 3.17 -10.72
C GLY A 123 10.61 2.97 -9.43
N MET A 124 10.55 1.75 -8.89
CA MET A 124 10.02 1.46 -7.56
C MET A 124 11.18 1.24 -6.57
N SER A 125 11.09 1.82 -5.37
CA SER A 125 12.04 1.53 -4.28
C SER A 125 11.80 0.14 -3.70
N GLU A 126 12.84 -0.43 -3.09
CA GLU A 126 12.80 -1.71 -2.40
C GLU A 126 11.78 -1.69 -1.25
N SER A 127 11.68 -0.59 -0.50
CA SER A 127 10.71 -0.42 0.59
C SER A 127 9.26 -0.39 0.08
N CYS A 128 8.99 0.31 -1.03
CA CYS A 128 7.67 0.32 -1.67
C CYS A 128 7.32 -1.03 -2.27
N TYR A 129 8.31 -1.72 -2.83
CA TYR A 129 8.15 -3.07 -3.35
C TYR A 129 7.74 -4.03 -2.23
N ALA A 130 8.45 -4.01 -1.09
CA ALA A 130 8.09 -4.81 0.07
C ALA A 130 6.67 -4.51 0.59
N ASP A 131 6.26 -3.25 0.64
CA ASP A 131 4.87 -2.90 1.00
C ASP A 131 3.84 -3.42 0.00
N LEU A 132 4.16 -3.41 -1.30
CA LEU A 132 3.32 -3.99 -2.35
C LEU A 132 3.20 -5.53 -2.20
N LEU A 133 4.26 -6.20 -1.76
CA LEU A 133 4.29 -7.64 -1.55
C LEU A 133 3.54 -8.07 -0.29
N PHE A 134 3.87 -7.44 0.84
CA PHE A 134 3.54 -7.95 2.18
C PHE A 134 2.52 -7.11 2.92
N GLY A 135 2.27 -5.88 2.47
CA GLY A 135 1.35 -4.98 3.14
C GLY A 135 -0.05 -5.54 3.17
N ASN A 136 -0.67 -5.65 4.35
CA ASN A 136 -2.08 -6.04 4.49
C ASN A 136 -2.98 -4.82 4.77
N HIS A 137 -2.80 -3.77 3.98
CA HIS A 137 -3.59 -2.55 4.11
C HIS A 137 -3.87 -1.92 2.75
N CYS A 138 -4.92 -1.12 2.70
CA CYS A 138 -5.20 -0.29 1.53
C CYS A 138 -4.33 0.95 1.58
N GLN A 139 -3.51 1.18 0.54
CA GLN A 139 -2.65 2.36 0.45
C GLN A 139 -3.44 3.65 0.18
N MET A 140 -4.70 3.55 -0.25
CA MET A 140 -5.57 4.71 -0.51
C MET A 140 -6.33 5.18 0.74
N CYS A 141 -6.90 4.26 1.53
CA CYS A 141 -7.71 4.61 2.71
C CYS A 141 -7.07 4.23 4.04
N GLY A 142 -5.92 3.56 4.05
CA GLY A 142 -5.21 3.12 5.25
C GLY A 142 -5.84 1.95 5.99
N GLN A 143 -7.03 1.48 5.59
CA GLN A 143 -7.72 0.41 6.28
C GLN A 143 -6.92 -0.90 6.19
N SER A 144 -6.66 -1.50 7.34
CA SER A 144 -5.95 -2.78 7.47
C SER A 144 -6.96 -3.94 7.47
N GLY A 145 -6.55 -5.09 6.93
CA GLY A 145 -7.40 -6.27 6.81
C GLY A 145 -8.42 -6.14 5.67
N GLY A 146 -8.47 -7.14 4.79
CA GLY A 146 -9.38 -7.17 3.63
C GLY A 146 -8.87 -6.46 2.38
N CYS A 147 -7.57 -6.12 2.34
CA CYS A 147 -6.91 -5.68 1.11
C CYS A 147 -6.26 -6.89 0.42
N GLU A 148 -7.06 -7.65 -0.33
CA GLU A 148 -6.59 -8.83 -1.09
C GLU A 148 -6.05 -8.45 -2.47
N LEU A 149 -6.31 -7.22 -2.94
CA LEU A 149 -6.00 -6.82 -4.31
C LEU A 149 -4.65 -6.10 -4.37
N THR A 150 -3.64 -6.80 -4.88
CA THR A 150 -2.39 -6.21 -5.37
C THR A 150 -2.53 -5.95 -6.86
N PHE A 151 -2.45 -4.68 -7.28
CA PHE A 151 -2.49 -4.28 -8.68
C PHE A 151 -1.07 -4.01 -9.17
N TRP A 152 -0.48 -4.98 -9.86
CA TRP A 152 0.92 -4.94 -10.31
C TRP A 152 1.17 -3.86 -11.36
N PHE A 153 0.23 -3.70 -12.30
CA PHE A 153 0.34 -2.64 -13.31
C PHE A 153 0.25 -1.25 -12.70
N PHE A 154 -0.55 -1.10 -11.65
CA PHE A 154 -0.80 0.17 -10.99
C PHE A 154 0.13 0.41 -9.81
N ARG A 155 0.95 -0.59 -9.45
CA ARG A 155 1.93 -0.55 -8.37
C ARG A 155 1.31 -0.18 -7.02
N VAL A 156 0.11 -0.68 -6.76
CA VAL A 156 -0.68 -0.30 -5.58
C VAL A 156 -1.47 -1.46 -5.00
N ARG A 157 -1.55 -1.52 -3.67
CA ARG A 157 -2.53 -2.33 -2.96
C ARG A 157 -3.68 -1.44 -2.51
N CYS A 158 -4.89 -1.74 -2.93
CA CYS A 158 -6.05 -1.03 -2.39
C CYS A 158 -7.27 -1.92 -2.26
N CYS A 159 -8.13 -1.60 -1.30
CA CYS A 159 -9.39 -2.29 -1.15
C CYS A 159 -10.24 -2.09 -2.41
N ARG A 160 -11.16 -3.02 -2.61
CA ARG A 160 -12.04 -3.03 -3.77
C ARG A 160 -12.81 -1.72 -3.93
N ASP A 161 -13.32 -1.16 -2.83
CA ASP A 161 -14.09 0.09 -2.85
C ASP A 161 -13.23 1.27 -3.33
N CYS A 162 -11.97 1.33 -2.90
CA CYS A 162 -11.01 2.31 -3.38
C CYS A 162 -10.69 2.09 -4.86
N ALA A 163 -10.51 0.84 -5.30
CA ALA A 163 -10.28 0.53 -6.71
C ALA A 163 -11.44 0.99 -7.61
N TYR A 164 -12.68 0.76 -7.19
CA TYR A 164 -13.89 1.19 -7.91
C TYR A 164 -14.00 2.69 -8.08
N LYS A 165 -13.65 3.44 -7.02
CA LYS A 165 -13.70 4.91 -6.99
C LYS A 165 -12.55 5.56 -7.75
N THR A 166 -11.37 4.96 -7.66
CA THR A 166 -10.12 5.56 -8.16
C THR A 166 -9.87 5.21 -9.62
N PHE A 167 -10.15 3.97 -10.04
CA PHE A 167 -9.77 3.47 -11.37
C PHE A 167 -10.96 3.41 -12.34
N PRO A 168 -10.92 4.20 -13.43
CA PRO A 168 -11.95 4.15 -14.47
C PRO A 168 -12.04 2.80 -15.17
N PHE A 169 -13.13 2.59 -15.91
CA PHE A 169 -13.27 1.44 -16.79
C PHE A 169 -12.18 1.46 -17.87
N PHE A 170 -11.52 0.31 -18.07
CA PHE A 170 -10.43 0.17 -19.03
C PHE A 170 -10.85 0.59 -20.45
N ASN A 171 -12.03 0.17 -20.90
CA ASN A 171 -12.53 0.48 -22.25
C ASN A 171 -12.72 1.98 -22.48
N SER A 172 -13.18 2.72 -21.48
CA SER A 172 -13.34 4.17 -21.55
C SER A 172 -11.99 4.89 -21.73
N LEU A 173 -10.91 4.35 -21.15
CA LEU A 173 -9.56 4.87 -21.35
C LEU A 173 -9.02 4.47 -22.71
N LYS A 174 -9.16 3.19 -23.08
CA LYS A 174 -8.70 2.62 -24.36
C LYS A 174 -9.23 3.38 -25.58
N GLN A 175 -10.50 3.80 -25.55
CA GLN A 175 -11.11 4.55 -26.65
C GLN A 175 -10.48 5.93 -26.88
N LYS A 176 -9.85 6.53 -25.87
CA LYS A 176 -9.19 7.85 -25.94
C LYS A 176 -7.74 7.78 -26.46
N GLN A 177 -7.26 6.59 -26.78
CA GLN A 177 -5.89 6.31 -27.18
C GLN A 177 -5.75 6.27 -28.72
N PRO A 178 -4.57 6.59 -29.27
CA PRO A 178 -4.30 6.47 -30.70
C PRO A 178 -4.61 5.08 -31.27
N LEU A 179 -5.31 5.04 -32.41
CA LEU A 179 -5.66 3.80 -33.13
C LEU A 179 -4.46 2.91 -33.42
N ALA A 180 -3.27 3.51 -33.60
CA ALA A 180 -2.05 2.82 -33.97
C ALA A 180 -1.58 1.76 -32.95
N TYR A 181 -1.94 1.90 -31.66
CA TYR A 181 -1.54 0.94 -30.62
C TYR A 181 -2.65 0.53 -29.65
N ARG A 182 -3.84 1.17 -29.68
CA ARG A 182 -4.90 0.90 -28.69
C ARG A 182 -5.25 -0.58 -28.55
N ASP A 183 -5.14 -1.36 -29.64
CA ASP A 183 -5.49 -2.77 -29.73
C ASP A 183 -4.25 -3.70 -29.74
N LYS A 184 -3.06 -3.19 -29.39
CA LYS A 184 -1.79 -3.93 -29.45
C LYS A 184 -1.25 -4.35 -28.08
N ASP A 185 -2.11 -4.54 -27.08
CA ASP A 185 -1.71 -4.91 -25.71
C ASP A 185 -0.59 -4.04 -25.12
N VAL A 186 -0.68 -2.73 -25.31
CA VAL A 186 0.24 -1.75 -24.73
C VAL A 186 -0.30 -1.20 -23.40
N LEU A 187 -1.62 -1.10 -23.27
CA LEU A 187 -2.25 -0.41 -22.15
C LEU A 187 -2.31 -1.33 -20.90
N PRO A 188 -1.94 -0.81 -19.72
CA PRO A 188 -2.08 -1.56 -18.47
C PRO A 188 -3.56 -1.79 -18.15
N ARG A 189 -3.88 -3.01 -17.72
CA ARG A 189 -5.24 -3.44 -17.41
C ARG A 189 -5.22 -4.34 -16.20
N GLU A 190 -6.12 -4.06 -15.26
CA GLU A 190 -6.32 -4.90 -14.09
C GLU A 190 -7.77 -5.39 -14.05
N ILE A 191 -7.99 -6.52 -13.38
CA ILE A 191 -9.31 -7.14 -13.27
C ILE A 191 -9.74 -7.20 -11.81
N ILE A 192 -10.92 -6.66 -11.53
CA ILE A 192 -11.55 -6.74 -10.21
C ILE A 192 -12.85 -7.52 -10.27
N GLN A 193 -13.11 -8.31 -9.23
CA GLN A 193 -14.41 -8.95 -9.05
C GLN A 193 -15.44 -7.94 -8.50
N THR A 194 -16.69 -8.10 -8.90
CA THR A 194 -17.79 -7.20 -8.54
C THR A 194 -18.39 -7.45 -7.16
N LYS A 195 -18.45 -8.69 -6.67
CA LYS A 195 -19.01 -9.03 -5.34
C LYS A 195 -18.02 -9.76 -4.45
N ARG A 196 -18.10 -9.57 -3.13
CA ARG A 196 -17.29 -10.30 -2.15
C ARG A 196 -17.64 -11.79 -2.26
N GLY A 197 -16.67 -12.61 -2.65
CA GLY A 197 -16.84 -14.05 -2.87
C GLY A 197 -15.88 -14.59 -3.92
N SER A 198 -15.42 -15.83 -3.73
CA SER A 198 -14.56 -16.56 -4.67
C SER A 198 -15.34 -17.16 -5.86
N ASP A 199 -16.63 -16.85 -5.97
CA ASP A 199 -17.48 -17.34 -7.05
C ASP A 199 -16.98 -16.81 -8.41
N LYS A 200 -16.44 -17.73 -9.20
CA LYS A 200 -15.87 -17.47 -10.53
C LYS A 200 -16.92 -17.05 -11.56
N THR A 201 -18.20 -17.22 -11.26
CA THR A 201 -19.31 -16.78 -12.14
C THR A 201 -19.60 -15.28 -12.02
N LEU A 202 -19.05 -14.60 -11.00
CA LEU A 202 -19.30 -13.19 -10.78
C LEU A 202 -18.70 -12.31 -11.90
N PRO A 203 -19.39 -11.23 -12.29
CA PRO A 203 -18.90 -10.36 -13.36
C PRO A 203 -17.56 -9.76 -12.97
N ARG A 204 -16.60 -9.85 -13.90
CA ARG A 204 -15.26 -9.27 -13.81
C ARG A 204 -15.28 -7.90 -14.45
N ARG A 205 -14.86 -6.86 -13.73
CA ARG A 205 -14.67 -5.51 -14.27
C ARG A 205 -13.19 -5.32 -14.63
N GLN A 206 -12.96 -4.85 -15.85
CA GLN A 206 -11.64 -4.38 -16.27
C GLN A 206 -11.49 -2.89 -15.92
N ILE A 207 -10.47 -2.57 -15.15
CA ILE A 207 -10.11 -1.21 -14.76
C ILE A 207 -8.78 -0.81 -15.41
N GLY A 208 -8.59 0.49 -15.57
CA GLY A 208 -7.34 1.07 -16.07
C GLY A 208 -6.91 2.27 -15.23
N HIS A 209 -5.67 2.72 -15.43
CA HIS A 209 -5.10 3.83 -14.69
C HIS A 209 -4.95 5.06 -15.59
N GLN A 210 -5.70 6.14 -15.29
CA GLN A 210 -5.76 7.33 -16.14
C GLN A 210 -4.37 7.93 -16.39
N ALA A 211 -3.58 8.19 -15.34
CA ALA A 211 -2.26 8.82 -15.47
C ALA A 211 -1.31 7.99 -16.34
N LEU A 212 -1.15 6.68 -16.06
CA LEU A 212 -0.34 5.78 -16.90
C LEU A 212 -0.78 5.76 -18.36
N THR A 213 -2.08 5.71 -18.63
CA THR A 213 -2.57 5.74 -20.02
C THR A 213 -2.35 7.09 -20.71
N ASN A 214 -2.32 8.20 -19.98
CA ASN A 214 -2.00 9.52 -20.53
C ASN A 214 -0.51 9.64 -20.83
N GLN A 215 0.35 9.18 -19.91
CA GLN A 215 1.80 9.16 -20.12
C GLN A 215 2.18 8.35 -21.37
N LEU A 216 1.61 7.14 -21.54
CA LEU A 216 1.86 6.32 -22.74
C LEU A 216 1.41 7.03 -24.02
N LYS A 217 0.32 7.79 -23.96
CA LYS A 217 -0.17 8.58 -25.11
C LYS A 217 0.80 9.71 -25.46
N GLU A 218 1.28 10.43 -24.45
CA GLU A 218 2.25 11.53 -24.62
C GLU A 218 3.57 11.00 -25.20
N GLU A 219 4.11 9.93 -24.63
CA GLU A 219 5.31 9.24 -25.15
C GLU A 219 5.13 8.85 -26.61
N PHE A 220 3.99 8.23 -26.97
CA PHE A 220 3.75 7.79 -28.35
C PHE A 220 3.62 8.95 -29.34
N ILE A 221 2.96 10.04 -28.94
CA ILE A 221 2.77 11.23 -29.77
C ILE A 221 4.11 11.95 -30.01
N ALA A 222 5.01 11.94 -29.01
CA ALA A 222 6.34 12.53 -29.13
C ALA A 222 7.23 11.83 -30.17
N LEU A 223 6.97 10.55 -30.49
CA LEU A 223 7.70 9.80 -31.52
C LEU A 223 7.35 10.27 -32.93
N LYS A 224 8.37 10.48 -33.76
CA LYS A 224 8.23 11.11 -35.09
C LYS A 224 8.13 10.06 -36.19
N THR A 225 8.97 9.04 -36.13
CA THR A 225 9.07 8.05 -37.22
C THR A 225 8.17 6.85 -37.00
N LYS A 226 7.88 6.10 -38.07
CA LYS A 226 7.04 4.89 -37.98
C LYS A 226 7.81 3.76 -37.29
N GLU A 227 9.11 3.71 -37.51
CA GLU A 227 10.06 2.74 -36.99
C GLU A 227 10.18 2.90 -35.46
N GLU A 228 10.35 4.14 -34.98
CA GLU A 228 10.34 4.46 -33.54
C GLU A 228 9.04 4.03 -32.88
N ARG A 229 7.90 4.32 -33.50
CA ARG A 229 6.58 3.94 -32.99
C ARG A 229 6.40 2.43 -32.92
N ALA A 230 6.89 1.69 -33.92
CA ALA A 230 6.83 0.23 -33.92
C ALA A 230 7.71 -0.37 -32.80
N SER A 231 8.93 0.13 -32.65
CA SER A 231 9.86 -0.28 -31.59
C SER A 231 9.28 0.04 -30.20
N TRP A 232 8.69 1.22 -30.02
CA TRP A 232 8.04 1.60 -28.76
C TRP A 232 6.87 0.67 -28.43
N ILE A 233 6.01 0.35 -29.40
CA ILE A 233 4.88 -0.57 -29.18
C ILE A 233 5.40 -1.92 -28.69
N GLU A 234 6.41 -2.47 -29.35
CA GLU A 234 6.97 -3.78 -28.97
C GLU A 234 7.61 -3.74 -27.58
N SER A 235 8.40 -2.69 -27.29
CA SER A 235 8.98 -2.49 -25.96
C SER A 235 7.91 -2.42 -24.86
N LYS A 236 6.82 -1.66 -25.07
CA LYS A 236 5.75 -1.56 -24.08
C LYS A 236 4.98 -2.87 -23.92
N ARG A 237 4.78 -3.64 -25.00
CA ARG A 237 4.17 -4.98 -24.93
C ARG A 237 5.01 -5.93 -24.09
N GLN A 238 6.32 -5.94 -24.28
CA GLN A 238 7.24 -6.77 -23.50
C GLN A 238 7.23 -6.37 -22.02
N LYS A 239 7.31 -5.06 -21.72
CA LYS A 239 7.19 -4.57 -20.34
C LYS A 239 5.86 -4.99 -19.70
N ARG A 240 4.75 -4.90 -20.45
CA ARG A 240 3.44 -5.33 -19.96
C ARG A 240 3.39 -6.83 -19.68
N ALA A 241 3.89 -7.65 -20.60
CA ALA A 241 3.93 -9.10 -20.45
C ALA A 241 4.78 -9.54 -19.25
N ALA A 242 5.90 -8.86 -18.98
CA ALA A 242 6.73 -9.12 -17.81
C ALA A 242 5.95 -8.89 -16.50
N VAL A 243 5.20 -7.78 -16.39
CA VAL A 243 4.36 -7.50 -15.22
C VAL A 243 3.22 -8.51 -15.07
N GLU A 244 2.63 -8.93 -16.19
CA GLU A 244 1.61 -9.99 -16.20
C GLU A 244 2.16 -11.31 -15.66
N ALA A 245 3.36 -11.71 -16.07
CA ALA A 245 4.03 -12.90 -15.57
C ALA A 245 4.28 -12.84 -14.05
N VAL A 246 4.68 -11.66 -13.53
CA VAL A 246 4.80 -11.43 -12.09
C VAL A 246 3.46 -11.65 -11.38
N GLY A 247 2.38 -11.03 -11.88
CA GLY A 247 1.07 -11.15 -11.27
C GLY A 247 0.56 -12.60 -11.22
N HIS A 248 0.78 -13.36 -12.29
CA HIS A 248 0.43 -14.79 -12.35
C HIS A 248 1.22 -15.62 -11.33
N PHE A 249 2.53 -15.41 -11.27
CA PHE A 249 3.39 -16.10 -10.30
C PHE A 249 2.90 -15.93 -8.85
N TYR A 250 2.49 -14.71 -8.47
CA TYR A 250 1.98 -14.44 -7.13
C TYR A 250 0.59 -15.04 -6.85
N GLN A 251 -0.29 -15.11 -7.86
CA GLN A 251 -1.60 -15.72 -7.71
C GLN A 251 -1.51 -17.25 -7.55
N ASP A 252 -0.60 -17.89 -8.29
CA ASP A 252 -0.42 -19.35 -8.27
C ASP A 252 0.21 -19.83 -6.95
N LYS A 253 1.01 -18.99 -6.29
CA LYS A 253 1.61 -19.26 -4.96
C LYS A 253 0.67 -18.97 -3.78
N GLY A 254 -0.60 -18.64 -4.03
CA GLY A 254 -1.63 -18.59 -2.99
C GLY A 254 -1.74 -17.29 -2.20
N GLY A 255 -1.29 -16.14 -2.73
CA GLY A 255 -1.67 -14.80 -2.25
C GLY A 255 -1.28 -14.44 -0.80
N GLY A 256 -0.64 -15.34 -0.08
CA GLY A 256 -0.10 -15.14 1.25
C GLY A 256 1.06 -16.09 1.42
N PHE A 257 2.25 -15.54 1.63
CA PHE A 257 3.34 -16.30 2.22
C PHE A 257 2.91 -16.60 3.66
N THR A 258 2.13 -17.66 3.84
CA THR A 258 2.06 -18.32 5.13
C THR A 258 3.41 -18.99 5.31
N ALA A 259 4.29 -18.32 6.05
CA ALA A 259 5.32 -19.02 6.82
C ALA A 259 4.65 -20.01 7.78
#